data_AF-A0A9Q0MPT1-F1
#
_entry.id   AF-A0A9Q0MPT1-F1
#
_cell.length_a   1.000
_cell.length_b   1.000
_cell.length_c   1.000
_cell.angle_alpha   90.00
_cell.angle_beta   90.00
_cell.angle_gamma   90.00
#
_symmetry.space_group_name_H-M   'P 1'
#
loop_
_entity.id
_entity.type
_entity.pdbx_description
1 polymer ?
#
loop_
_entity_poly.entity_id
_entity_poly.type
_entity_poly.pdbx_seq_one_letter_code
_entity_poly.pdbx_strand_id
1 'polypeptide(L)'
;MLDKRVSRVNSFLIKLLSIILFTTHYKYCWRFCLSITMTQAKSDKRSGELRADGNVFYIKRQFFDALLKYNESLCYAEVDTENAGLVYANRSAVYFEMKLFDKAIKNIELAKLHKYPEKNFEILDRRATKCNEMKGDRDTTSDPWNLFKLTYPANKAVPFIADCLELKESEKYGRHIITNKPLKVGDVVSIETPFCSVLLSESKFVEVPPANIYQRCSNCLQDSTLDLIPCSTCTKAMFCSQECLETSYKRYHRYECPVMDELLSSGSVHIALRLFFIALSTFDGSIETVEKFFGENERKPTTVFDVVSSSSENEKNRTRLLAITSLMASKKLFSLHQHGRILSNHPRLKSVWEFHQEFIESFIQKLCRISDLNFHGIFGGSLQEREQNQKTLPNDLQQSIGTGSLLFASLVNHSCVNNLLRTCVQGKVIYVVCRPVPNGAQLFDCYKTNFMKQRKAERQARLFKDFGFPCDCEACALNFPSPPALTFKDVKLLKFAKKADEEILTLPRGKAVEKYRECCDALERNNRNYPCIELCFLQTTIAKFLLNHARPAILIP
;
A
#
# COMPACT_ATOMS: atom_id res chain seq x y z
N MET A 1 -22.45 -60.66 -15.31
CA MET A 1 -22.97 -59.34 -15.75
C MET A 1 -23.26 -58.36 -14.59
N LEU A 2 -22.50 -58.44 -13.49
CA LEU A 2 -22.70 -57.59 -12.30
C LEU A 2 -21.54 -56.62 -12.02
N ASP A 3 -20.43 -56.69 -12.76
CA ASP A 3 -19.22 -55.88 -12.48
C ASP A 3 -19.09 -54.56 -13.25
N LYS A 4 -20.02 -54.24 -14.18
CA LYS A 4 -19.95 -52.98 -14.96
C LYS A 4 -20.92 -51.90 -14.48
N ARG A 5 -21.81 -52.18 -13.53
CA ARG A 5 -22.73 -51.18 -12.96
C ARG A 5 -22.20 -50.52 -11.69
N VAL A 6 -21.30 -51.16 -10.93
CA VAL A 6 -20.72 -50.60 -9.70
C VAL A 6 -19.64 -49.55 -10.00
N SER A 7 -18.89 -49.66 -11.11
CA SER A 7 -17.85 -48.67 -11.45
C SER A 7 -18.38 -47.34 -12.01
N ARG A 8 -19.54 -47.33 -12.67
CA ARG A 8 -20.17 -46.10 -13.19
C ARG A 8 -20.85 -45.27 -12.10
N VAL A 9 -21.47 -45.92 -11.11
CA VAL A 9 -22.12 -45.22 -9.98
C VAL A 9 -21.06 -44.59 -9.07
N ASN A 10 -19.93 -45.27 -8.84
CA ASN A 10 -18.81 -44.70 -8.09
C ASN A 10 -18.10 -43.55 -8.81
N SER A 11 -17.94 -43.60 -10.14
CA SER A 11 -17.36 -42.48 -10.90
C SER A 11 -18.26 -41.24 -10.86
N PHE A 12 -19.58 -41.40 -10.86
CA PHE A 12 -20.52 -40.29 -10.79
C PHE A 12 -20.61 -39.70 -9.38
N LEU A 13 -20.63 -40.54 -8.34
CA LEU A 13 -20.60 -40.09 -6.94
C LEU A 13 -19.26 -39.42 -6.58
N ILE A 14 -18.12 -39.90 -7.08
CA ILE A 14 -16.82 -39.26 -6.87
C ILE A 14 -16.76 -37.91 -7.62
N LYS A 15 -17.30 -37.81 -8.84
CA LYS A 15 -17.43 -36.53 -9.55
C LYS A 15 -18.37 -35.57 -8.83
N LEU A 16 -19.52 -36.04 -8.35
CA LEU A 16 -20.49 -35.22 -7.63
C LEU A 16 -19.95 -34.78 -6.26
N LEU A 17 -19.26 -35.65 -5.52
CA LEU A 17 -18.56 -35.31 -4.27
C LEU A 17 -17.38 -34.38 -4.52
N SER A 18 -16.64 -34.54 -5.62
CA SER A 18 -15.57 -33.60 -5.99
C SER A 18 -16.14 -32.24 -6.37
N ILE A 19 -17.29 -32.17 -7.05
CA ILE A 19 -18.00 -30.93 -7.38
C ILE A 19 -18.59 -30.31 -6.12
N ILE A 20 -19.18 -31.08 -5.21
CA ILE A 20 -19.74 -30.60 -3.93
C ILE A 20 -18.62 -30.16 -2.98
N LEU A 21 -17.47 -30.84 -2.94
CA LEU A 21 -16.27 -30.38 -2.23
C LEU A 21 -15.69 -29.12 -2.88
N PHE A 22 -15.72 -29.02 -4.22
CA PHE A 22 -15.31 -27.81 -4.93
C PHE A 22 -16.26 -26.64 -4.64
N THR A 23 -17.57 -26.85 -4.59
CA THR A 23 -18.57 -25.79 -4.35
C THR A 23 -18.71 -25.42 -2.87
N THR A 24 -18.37 -26.32 -1.93
CA THR A 24 -18.37 -26.02 -0.49
C THR A 24 -17.05 -25.37 -0.02
N HIS A 25 -15.91 -25.61 -0.68
CA HIS A 25 -14.67 -24.85 -0.46
C HIS A 25 -14.58 -23.55 -1.28
N TYR A 26 -15.32 -23.44 -2.40
CA TYR A 26 -15.36 -22.24 -3.24
C TYR A 26 -16.79 -21.73 -3.42
N LYS A 27 -17.39 -21.21 -2.34
CA LYS A 27 -18.68 -20.48 -2.37
C LYS A 27 -18.72 -19.29 -3.34
N TYR A 28 -17.57 -18.89 -3.92
CA TYR A 28 -17.43 -17.73 -4.81
C TYR A 28 -17.40 -18.08 -6.31
N CYS A 29 -17.35 -19.36 -6.72
CA CYS A 29 -17.25 -19.70 -8.14
C CYS A 29 -18.55 -19.49 -8.94
N TRP A 30 -19.72 -19.43 -8.28
CA TRP A 30 -20.98 -19.26 -9.02
C TRP A 30 -21.17 -17.85 -9.59
N ARG A 31 -20.50 -16.83 -9.02
CA ARG A 31 -20.44 -15.48 -9.58
C ARG A 31 -19.52 -15.36 -10.80
N PHE A 32 -18.62 -16.31 -11.02
CA PHE A 32 -17.58 -16.22 -12.04
C PHE A 32 -18.05 -16.68 -13.44
N CYS A 33 -19.16 -17.42 -13.54
CA CYS A 33 -19.65 -18.00 -14.80
C CYS A 33 -20.76 -17.19 -15.50
N LEU A 34 -21.17 -16.03 -14.99
CA LEU A 34 -22.33 -15.29 -15.55
C LEU A 34 -22.13 -13.77 -15.73
N SER A 35 -20.91 -13.24 -15.59
CA SER A 35 -20.67 -11.82 -15.81
C SER A 35 -19.79 -11.56 -17.04
N ILE A 36 -20.44 -11.41 -18.20
CA ILE A 36 -20.07 -10.31 -19.08
C ILE A 36 -20.51 -9.04 -18.33
N THR A 37 -19.78 -8.65 -17.28
CA THR A 37 -20.06 -7.41 -16.56
C THR A 37 -19.56 -6.30 -17.46
N MET A 38 -20.48 -5.72 -18.22
CA MET A 38 -20.27 -4.35 -18.68
C MET A 38 -19.89 -3.52 -17.45
N THR A 39 -18.77 -2.79 -17.52
CA THR A 39 -18.40 -1.81 -16.50
C THR A 39 -19.62 -1.02 -16.08
N GLN A 40 -19.91 -0.99 -14.78
CA GLN A 40 -21.09 -0.27 -14.31
C GLN A 40 -21.00 1.20 -14.72
N ALA A 41 -21.96 1.64 -15.52
CA ALA A 41 -22.07 3.03 -15.93
C ALA A 41 -22.45 3.90 -14.72
N LYS A 42 -22.04 5.17 -14.79
CA LYS A 42 -22.55 6.20 -13.89
C LYS A 42 -24.07 6.32 -14.05
N SER A 43 -24.76 6.58 -12.94
CA SER A 43 -26.21 6.68 -12.86
C SER A 43 -26.59 7.57 -11.69
N ASP A 44 -27.20 8.71 -11.99
CA ASP A 44 -27.67 9.64 -10.97
C ASP A 44 -28.74 9.04 -10.06
N LYS A 45 -29.54 8.09 -10.57
CA LYS A 45 -30.46 7.30 -9.75
C LYS A 45 -29.69 6.54 -8.65
N ARG A 46 -28.67 5.77 -9.04
CA ARG A 46 -27.86 5.00 -8.09
C ARG A 46 -27.09 5.90 -7.13
N SER A 47 -26.54 7.00 -7.65
CA SER A 47 -25.87 8.01 -6.85
C SER A 47 -26.81 8.62 -5.81
N GLY A 48 -28.05 8.93 -6.18
CA GLY A 48 -29.09 9.44 -5.29
C GLY A 48 -29.45 8.48 -4.16
N GLU A 49 -29.58 7.18 -4.45
CA GLU A 49 -29.80 6.13 -3.44
C GLU A 49 -28.65 6.10 -2.42
N LEU A 50 -27.40 6.10 -2.88
CA LEU A 50 -26.21 6.10 -2.03
C LEU A 50 -26.08 7.40 -1.21
N ARG A 51 -26.49 8.54 -1.78
CA ARG A 51 -26.56 9.81 -1.05
C ARG A 51 -27.61 9.74 0.06
N ALA A 52 -28.75 9.11 -0.19
CA ALA A 52 -29.78 8.90 0.84
C ALA A 52 -29.25 8.03 2.00
N ASP A 53 -28.50 6.97 1.70
CA ASP A 53 -27.80 6.17 2.73
C ASP A 53 -26.81 7.04 3.54
N GLY A 54 -26.03 7.89 2.86
CA GLY A 54 -25.12 8.84 3.51
C GLY A 54 -25.84 9.82 4.45
N ASN A 55 -27.06 10.26 4.08
CA ASN A 55 -27.87 11.12 4.93
C ASN A 55 -28.31 10.42 6.22
N VAL A 56 -28.59 9.11 6.16
CA VAL A 56 -28.93 8.32 7.36
C VAL A 56 -27.77 8.30 8.33
N PHE A 57 -26.54 8.08 7.85
CA PHE A 57 -25.33 8.13 8.68
C PHE A 57 -25.08 9.53 9.25
N TYR A 58 -25.29 10.58 8.44
CA TYR A 58 -25.15 11.96 8.89
C TYR A 58 -26.10 12.31 10.03
N ILE A 59 -27.38 11.92 9.94
CA ILE A 59 -28.38 12.16 11.00
C ILE A 59 -27.97 11.45 12.29
N LYS A 60 -27.37 10.25 12.20
CA LYS A 60 -26.83 9.50 13.34
C LYS A 60 -25.50 10.05 13.87
N ARG A 61 -24.97 11.13 13.26
CA ARG A 61 -23.64 11.70 13.52
C ARG A 61 -22.47 10.73 13.27
N GLN A 62 -22.67 9.71 12.45
CA GLN A 62 -21.63 8.79 12.02
C GLN A 62 -20.90 9.39 10.81
N PHE A 63 -20.04 10.37 11.07
CA PHE A 63 -19.49 11.23 10.02
C PHE A 63 -18.56 10.52 9.04
N PHE A 64 -17.78 9.55 9.51
CA PHE A 64 -16.92 8.74 8.66
C PHE A 64 -17.73 7.94 7.64
N ASP A 65 -18.74 7.22 8.09
CA ASP A 65 -19.62 6.41 7.23
C ASP A 65 -20.42 7.29 6.26
N ALA A 66 -20.87 8.46 6.71
CA ALA A 66 -21.53 9.44 5.86
C ALA A 66 -20.63 9.90 4.71
N LEU A 67 -19.39 10.35 5.01
CA LEU A 67 -18.42 10.77 3.99
C LEU A 67 -18.06 9.63 3.04
N LEU A 68 -17.92 8.41 3.56
CA LEU A 68 -17.63 7.24 2.75
C LEU A 68 -18.75 6.96 1.73
N LYS A 69 -20.01 7.02 2.19
CA LYS A 69 -21.18 6.85 1.32
C LYS A 69 -21.33 7.98 0.33
N TYR A 70 -20.98 9.21 0.69
CA TYR A 70 -20.96 10.32 -0.27
C TYR A 70 -19.85 10.16 -1.32
N ASN A 71 -18.69 9.63 -0.98
CA ASN A 71 -17.66 9.29 -1.97
C ASN A 71 -18.10 8.18 -2.92
N GLU A 72 -18.72 7.14 -2.38
CA GLU A 72 -19.36 6.08 -3.18
C GLU A 72 -20.43 6.67 -4.11
N SER A 73 -21.30 7.54 -3.59
CA SER A 73 -22.33 8.25 -4.36
C SER A 73 -21.72 9.09 -5.50
N LEU A 74 -20.64 9.83 -5.26
CA LEU A 74 -19.93 10.61 -6.28
C LEU A 74 -19.31 9.74 -7.38
N CYS A 75 -18.87 8.52 -7.07
CA CYS A 75 -18.39 7.59 -8.09
C CYS A 75 -19.48 7.21 -9.10
N TYR A 76 -20.73 7.12 -8.66
CA TYR A 76 -21.88 6.85 -9.52
C TYR A 76 -22.52 8.08 -10.13
N ALA A 77 -22.26 9.29 -9.61
CA ALA A 77 -22.85 10.51 -10.15
C ALA A 77 -22.42 10.72 -11.61
N GLU A 78 -23.38 11.11 -12.44
CA GLU A 78 -23.10 11.63 -13.78
C GLU A 78 -22.38 12.97 -13.67
N VAL A 79 -21.60 13.33 -14.70
CA VAL A 79 -20.76 14.52 -14.67
C VAL A 79 -21.63 15.77 -14.85
N ASP A 80 -21.36 16.79 -14.03
CA ASP A 80 -22.03 18.09 -14.08
C ASP A 80 -23.57 17.99 -14.00
N THR A 81 -24.07 17.22 -13.04
CA THR A 81 -25.51 17.10 -12.75
C THR A 81 -25.88 17.69 -11.40
N GLU A 82 -27.15 18.08 -11.24
CA GLU A 82 -27.67 18.57 -9.96
C GLU A 82 -27.39 17.59 -8.81
N ASN A 83 -27.47 16.29 -9.09
CA ASN A 83 -27.22 15.27 -8.08
C ASN A 83 -25.76 15.28 -7.61
N ALA A 84 -24.78 15.45 -8.50
CA ALA A 84 -23.38 15.64 -8.09
C ALA A 84 -23.22 16.88 -7.18
N GLY A 85 -23.83 18.00 -7.53
CA GLY A 85 -23.87 19.21 -6.71
C GLY A 85 -24.46 18.97 -5.32
N LEU A 86 -25.58 18.24 -5.24
CA LEU A 86 -26.20 17.85 -3.98
C LEU A 86 -25.27 16.98 -3.11
N VAL A 87 -24.53 16.03 -3.69
CA VAL A 87 -23.59 15.20 -2.91
C VAL A 87 -22.45 16.04 -2.32
N TYR A 88 -21.86 16.96 -3.09
CA TYR A 88 -20.84 17.88 -2.59
C TYR A 88 -21.38 18.82 -1.49
N ALA A 89 -22.61 19.30 -1.63
CA ALA A 89 -23.29 20.09 -0.61
C ALA A 89 -23.50 19.29 0.69
N ASN A 90 -23.77 17.99 0.60
CA ASN A 90 -23.89 17.12 1.77
C ASN A 90 -22.53 16.84 2.42
N ARG A 91 -21.49 16.60 1.62
CA ARG A 91 -20.10 16.46 2.12
C ARG A 91 -19.60 17.70 2.85
N SER A 92 -19.87 18.90 2.33
CA SER A 92 -19.49 20.14 3.02
C SER A 92 -20.20 20.33 4.36
N ALA A 93 -21.42 19.78 4.54
CA ALA A 93 -22.10 19.78 5.84
C ALA A 93 -21.34 18.93 6.85
N VAL A 94 -20.90 17.72 6.45
CA VAL A 94 -20.11 16.85 7.31
C VAL A 94 -18.77 17.50 7.70
N TYR A 95 -18.05 18.08 6.73
CA TYR A 95 -16.79 18.76 7.02
C TYR A 95 -16.96 19.97 7.95
N PHE A 96 -18.08 20.69 7.85
CA PHE A 96 -18.41 21.77 8.77
C PHE A 96 -18.58 21.25 10.21
N GLU A 97 -19.37 20.18 10.40
CA GLU A 97 -19.56 19.54 11.71
C GLU A 97 -18.24 19.02 12.31
N MET A 98 -17.36 18.50 11.45
CA MET A 98 -16.02 18.04 11.83
C MET A 98 -15.00 19.18 12.02
N LYS A 99 -15.40 20.45 11.89
CA LYS A 99 -14.53 21.64 11.95
C LYS A 99 -13.40 21.66 10.91
N LEU A 100 -13.54 20.89 9.82
CA LEU A 100 -12.62 20.89 8.68
C LEU A 100 -13.05 21.98 7.68
N PHE A 101 -13.00 23.24 8.13
CA PHE A 101 -13.58 24.39 7.42
C PHE A 101 -13.03 24.61 6.01
N ASP A 102 -11.72 24.39 5.80
CA ASP A 102 -11.12 24.50 4.45
C ASP A 102 -11.71 23.47 3.48
N LYS A 103 -11.99 22.24 3.95
CA LYS A 103 -12.63 21.19 3.14
C LYS A 103 -14.11 21.46 2.92
N ALA A 104 -14.79 22.02 3.93
CA ALA A 104 -16.18 22.44 3.80
C ALA A 104 -16.33 23.50 2.71
N ILE A 105 -15.49 24.54 2.70
CA ILE A 105 -15.48 25.60 1.68
C ILE A 105 -15.20 25.03 0.29
N LYS A 106 -14.15 24.21 0.15
CA LYS A 106 -13.84 23.56 -1.13
C LYS A 106 -15.02 22.73 -1.68
N ASN A 107 -15.73 22.01 -0.80
CA ASN A 107 -16.90 21.23 -1.23
C ASN A 107 -18.13 22.11 -1.54
N ILE A 108 -18.24 23.31 -0.96
CA ILE A 108 -19.25 24.31 -1.35
C ILE A 108 -18.97 24.82 -2.77
N GLU A 109 -17.73 25.12 -3.08
CA GLU A 109 -17.31 25.55 -4.43
C GLU A 109 -17.60 24.46 -5.47
N LEU A 110 -17.25 23.19 -5.15
CA LEU A 110 -17.56 22.04 -6.00
C LEU A 110 -19.08 21.84 -6.16
N ALA A 111 -19.88 22.03 -5.11
CA ALA A 111 -21.33 21.94 -5.21
C ALA A 111 -21.89 22.95 -6.22
N LYS A 112 -21.46 24.21 -6.12
CA LYS A 112 -21.87 25.28 -7.05
C LYS A 112 -21.41 25.00 -8.48
N LEU A 113 -20.18 24.49 -8.65
CA LEU A 113 -19.65 24.11 -9.96
C LEU A 113 -20.49 23.01 -10.63
N HIS A 114 -20.95 22.03 -9.86
CA HIS A 114 -21.71 20.88 -10.36
C HIS A 114 -23.23 21.07 -10.21
N LYS A 115 -23.77 22.19 -10.73
CA LYS A 115 -25.21 22.45 -10.88
C LYS A 115 -26.06 22.28 -9.60
N TYR A 116 -25.51 22.54 -8.42
CA TYR A 116 -26.35 22.64 -7.22
C TYR A 116 -27.45 23.71 -7.41
N PRO A 117 -28.69 23.52 -6.93
CA PRO A 117 -29.78 24.45 -7.21
C PRO A 117 -29.49 25.88 -6.74
N GLU A 118 -29.48 26.84 -7.66
CA GLU A 118 -29.13 28.26 -7.38
C GLU A 118 -30.03 28.88 -6.30
N LYS A 119 -31.32 28.52 -6.29
CA LYS A 119 -32.28 28.93 -5.25
C LYS A 119 -31.84 28.61 -3.82
N ASN A 120 -30.92 27.66 -3.66
CA ASN A 120 -30.40 27.22 -2.37
C ASN A 120 -28.96 27.71 -2.10
N PHE A 121 -28.39 28.57 -2.95
CA PHE A 121 -27.01 29.08 -2.77
C PHE A 121 -26.82 29.78 -1.43
N GLU A 122 -27.84 30.49 -0.97
CA GLU A 122 -27.81 31.18 0.32
C GLU A 122 -27.48 30.22 1.49
N ILE A 123 -27.92 28.95 1.42
CA ILE A 123 -27.63 27.94 2.43
C ILE A 123 -26.12 27.63 2.46
N LEU A 124 -25.51 27.47 1.28
CA LEU A 124 -24.09 27.21 1.16
C LEU A 124 -23.26 28.43 1.54
N ASP A 125 -23.69 29.63 1.14
CA ASP A 125 -23.00 30.88 1.44
C ASP A 125 -23.01 31.17 2.94
N ARG A 126 -24.13 30.98 3.63
CA ARG A 126 -24.20 31.05 5.10
C ARG A 126 -23.23 30.06 5.77
N ARG A 127 -23.09 28.84 5.24
CA ARG A 127 -22.12 27.86 5.76
C ARG A 127 -20.68 28.32 5.51
N ALA A 128 -20.38 28.86 4.33
CA ALA A 128 -19.06 29.38 3.98
C ALA A 128 -18.65 30.56 4.87
N THR A 129 -19.57 31.50 5.13
CA THR A 129 -19.34 32.62 6.05
C THR A 129 -18.98 32.11 7.45
N LYS A 130 -19.78 31.19 8.01
CA LYS A 130 -19.48 30.57 9.32
C LYS A 130 -18.13 29.84 9.32
N CYS A 131 -17.79 29.12 8.25
CA CYS A 131 -16.47 28.49 8.13
C CYS A 131 -15.35 29.52 8.25
N ASN A 132 -15.48 30.67 7.58
CA ASN A 132 -14.46 31.72 7.61
C ASN A 132 -14.38 32.43 8.97
N GLU A 133 -15.50 32.64 9.65
CA GLU A 133 -15.53 33.19 11.02
C GLU A 133 -14.84 32.24 12.02
N MET A 134 -15.00 30.93 11.85
CA MET A 134 -14.48 29.90 12.76
C MET A 134 -13.06 29.41 12.41
N LYS A 135 -12.45 29.88 11.31
CA LYS A 135 -11.11 29.45 10.85
C LYS A 135 -9.96 29.78 11.82
N GLY A 136 -10.20 30.59 12.85
CA GLY A 136 -9.24 30.97 13.89
C GLY A 136 -8.91 29.86 14.90
N ASP A 137 -9.81 28.89 15.10
CA ASP A 137 -9.58 27.74 15.99
C ASP A 137 -8.94 26.59 15.22
N ARG A 138 -7.68 26.76 14.77
CA ARG A 138 -6.96 25.63 14.17
C ARG A 138 -6.58 24.61 15.23
N ASP A 139 -7.24 23.46 15.15
CA ASP A 139 -6.76 22.21 15.70
C ASP A 139 -5.38 21.91 15.08
N THR A 140 -4.37 21.74 15.93
CA THR A 140 -3.00 21.45 15.52
C THR A 140 -2.93 19.98 15.10
N THR A 141 -3.48 19.66 13.92
CA THR A 141 -3.28 18.35 13.30
C THR A 141 -1.77 18.15 13.13
N SER A 142 -1.21 17.26 13.94
CA SER A 142 0.22 17.01 13.85
C SER A 142 0.54 16.33 12.53
N ASP A 143 1.27 17.04 11.68
CA ASP A 143 1.84 16.48 10.47
C ASP A 143 2.81 15.33 10.85
N PRO A 144 2.57 14.08 10.37
CA PRO A 144 3.52 12.98 10.57
C PRO A 144 4.92 13.30 10.02
N TRP A 145 5.02 14.12 8.97
CA TRP A 145 6.31 14.50 8.36
C TRP A 145 7.21 15.33 9.26
N ASN A 146 6.72 15.83 10.41
CA ASN A 146 7.58 16.44 11.43
C ASN A 146 8.58 15.44 12.03
N LEU A 147 8.24 14.15 12.07
CA LEU A 147 9.11 13.08 12.57
C LEU A 147 9.89 12.40 11.44
N PHE A 148 9.25 12.20 10.28
CA PHE A 148 9.81 11.39 9.19
C PHE A 148 10.54 12.25 8.17
N LYS A 149 11.78 12.64 8.47
CA LYS A 149 12.69 13.35 7.56
C LYS A 149 14.01 12.61 7.52
N LEU A 150 14.69 12.58 6.38
CA LEU A 150 16.02 11.99 6.29
C LEU A 150 16.93 12.63 7.36
N THR A 151 17.58 11.80 8.17
CA THR A 151 18.48 12.29 9.21
C THR A 151 19.74 12.93 8.61
N TYR A 152 20.17 12.40 7.46
CA TYR A 152 21.36 12.82 6.74
C TYR A 152 20.96 13.57 5.44
N PRO A 153 21.89 14.33 4.83
CA PRO A 153 21.66 14.93 3.53
C PRO A 153 21.18 13.89 2.49
N ALA A 154 20.36 14.33 1.56
CA ALA A 154 19.87 13.47 0.48
C ALA A 154 21.01 13.07 -0.48
N ASN A 155 21.00 11.83 -0.93
CA ASN A 155 21.88 11.37 -2.00
C ASN A 155 21.58 12.13 -3.32
N LYS A 156 22.62 12.60 -4.02
CA LYS A 156 22.44 13.41 -5.24
C LYS A 156 21.76 12.66 -6.39
N ALA A 157 22.05 11.36 -6.55
CA ALA A 157 21.49 10.54 -7.61
C ALA A 157 20.11 9.99 -7.23
N VAL A 158 19.92 9.64 -5.95
CA VAL A 158 18.67 9.07 -5.42
C VAL A 158 18.18 9.94 -4.25
N PRO A 159 17.51 11.09 -4.50
CA PRO A 159 17.24 12.11 -3.47
C PRO A 159 16.36 11.68 -2.30
N PHE A 160 15.72 10.52 -2.39
CA PHE A 160 14.88 9.99 -1.33
C PHE A 160 15.62 9.06 -0.35
N ILE A 161 16.94 8.84 -0.53
CA ILE A 161 17.79 8.11 0.42
C ILE A 161 18.87 9.02 1.02
N ALA A 162 19.41 8.63 2.16
CA ALA A 162 20.56 9.29 2.78
C ALA A 162 21.83 9.18 1.91
N ASP A 163 22.64 10.23 1.88
CA ASP A 163 23.88 10.34 1.09
C ASP A 163 24.95 9.31 1.46
N CYS A 164 24.89 8.80 2.69
CA CYS A 164 25.80 7.79 3.21
C CYS A 164 25.53 6.37 2.71
N LEU A 165 24.44 6.15 1.96
CA LEU A 165 24.08 4.84 1.46
C LEU A 165 24.68 4.58 0.08
N GLU A 166 25.27 3.40 -0.07
CA GLU A 166 25.93 2.95 -1.30
C GLU A 166 25.43 1.59 -1.74
N LEU A 167 25.21 1.43 -3.05
CA LEU A 167 25.01 0.13 -3.67
C LEU A 167 26.37 -0.57 -3.83
N LYS A 168 26.46 -1.81 -3.39
CA LYS A 168 27.57 -2.73 -3.65
C LYS A 168 27.06 -4.03 -4.23
N GLU A 169 27.98 -4.79 -4.80
CA GLU A 169 27.73 -6.15 -5.27
C GLU A 169 28.78 -7.10 -4.68
N SER A 170 28.34 -8.31 -4.33
CA SER A 170 29.22 -9.37 -3.83
C SER A 170 28.68 -10.72 -4.26
N GLU A 171 29.54 -11.74 -4.33
CA GLU A 171 29.13 -13.12 -4.64
C GLU A 171 28.08 -13.63 -3.63
N LYS A 172 28.25 -13.29 -2.35
CA LYS A 172 27.38 -13.75 -1.26
C LYS A 172 25.98 -13.13 -1.28
N TYR A 173 25.91 -11.80 -1.41
CA TYR A 173 24.66 -11.05 -1.23
C TYR A 173 24.07 -10.55 -2.54
N GLY A 174 24.74 -10.78 -3.68
CA GLY A 174 24.48 -10.05 -4.91
C GLY A 174 24.54 -8.55 -4.66
N ARG A 175 23.59 -7.82 -5.23
CA ARG A 175 23.36 -6.40 -4.98
C ARG A 175 22.88 -6.17 -3.54
N HIS A 176 23.50 -5.25 -2.83
CA HIS A 176 23.16 -4.93 -1.45
C HIS A 176 23.50 -3.48 -1.11
N ILE A 177 22.83 -2.93 -0.10
CA ILE A 177 23.05 -1.55 0.36
C ILE A 177 23.93 -1.56 1.61
N ILE A 178 25.00 -0.77 1.59
CA ILE A 178 25.84 -0.50 2.76
C ILE A 178 25.76 0.98 3.17
N THR A 179 26.29 1.31 4.35
CA THR A 179 26.53 2.69 4.77
C THR A 179 28.02 3.00 4.84
N ASN A 180 28.43 4.22 4.46
CA ASN A 180 29.79 4.73 4.62
C ASN A 180 30.00 5.58 5.90
N LYS A 181 28.99 5.60 6.78
CA LYS A 181 29.02 6.24 8.10
C LYS A 181 28.33 5.35 9.14
N PRO A 182 28.67 5.45 10.43
CA PRO A 182 27.88 4.81 11.47
C PRO A 182 26.47 5.42 11.53
N LEU A 183 25.45 4.56 11.61
CA LEU A 183 24.05 4.96 11.77
C LEU A 183 23.54 4.55 13.15
N LYS A 184 22.73 5.41 13.76
CA LYS A 184 22.17 5.27 15.09
C LYS A 184 20.72 4.81 15.03
N VAL A 185 20.25 4.16 16.10
CA VAL A 185 18.85 3.80 16.27
C VAL A 185 17.97 5.05 16.19
N GLY A 186 16.96 5.00 15.33
CA GLY A 186 16.04 6.11 15.06
C GLY A 186 16.38 6.93 13.81
N ASP A 187 17.54 6.71 13.18
CA ASP A 187 17.90 7.42 11.95
C ASP A 187 16.98 7.04 10.80
N VAL A 188 16.44 8.04 10.10
CA VAL A 188 15.64 7.84 8.89
C VAL A 188 16.56 7.91 7.68
N VAL A 189 16.65 6.80 6.95
CA VAL A 189 17.67 6.63 5.89
C VAL A 189 17.08 6.51 4.47
N SER A 190 15.77 6.32 4.35
CA SER A 190 15.06 6.30 3.06
C SER A 190 13.60 6.69 3.23
N ILE A 191 13.04 7.44 2.27
CA ILE A 191 11.63 7.84 2.16
C ILE A 191 11.17 7.61 0.70
N GLU A 192 10.99 6.34 0.33
CA GLU A 192 10.71 5.94 -1.04
C GLU A 192 9.22 6.06 -1.40
N THR A 193 8.92 6.67 -2.54
CA THR A 193 7.58 6.59 -3.16
C THR A 193 7.56 5.40 -4.12
N PRO A 194 6.58 4.47 -4.04
CA PRO A 194 6.48 3.37 -4.98
C PRO A 194 6.43 3.88 -6.42
N PHE A 195 7.20 3.25 -7.33
CA PHE A 195 7.14 3.57 -8.75
C PHE A 195 5.76 3.25 -9.34
N CYS A 196 5.19 2.13 -8.89
CA CYS A 196 3.86 1.67 -9.21
C CYS A 196 3.24 1.12 -7.93
N SER A 197 1.98 1.41 -7.68
CA SER A 197 1.23 0.83 -6.59
C SER A 197 -0.21 0.58 -7.03
N VAL A 198 -0.90 -0.35 -6.37
CA VAL A 198 -2.34 -0.62 -6.59
C VAL A 198 -3.05 -0.72 -5.25
N LEU A 199 -4.30 -0.26 -5.21
CA LEU A 199 -5.18 -0.51 -4.07
C LEU A 199 -5.56 -1.99 -4.06
N LEU A 200 -5.55 -2.59 -2.86
CA LEU A 200 -6.19 -3.88 -2.67
C LEU A 200 -7.69 -3.62 -2.44
N SER A 201 -8.54 -4.30 -3.20
CA SER A 201 -10.01 -4.32 -3.01
C SER A 201 -10.52 -5.68 -2.59
N GLU A 202 -9.79 -6.74 -2.93
CA GLU A 202 -10.06 -8.12 -2.54
C GLU A 202 -8.74 -8.84 -2.23
N SER A 203 -8.76 -9.72 -1.22
CA SER A 203 -7.63 -10.61 -0.94
C SER A 203 -8.14 -11.90 -0.29
N LYS A 204 -7.54 -13.03 -0.69
CA LYS A 204 -7.80 -14.33 -0.04
C LYS A 204 -7.05 -14.50 1.28
N PHE A 205 -6.09 -13.62 1.55
CA PHE A 205 -5.14 -13.76 2.66
C PHE A 205 -5.37 -12.75 3.79
N VAL A 206 -5.99 -11.61 3.46
CA VAL A 206 -6.21 -10.50 4.40
C VAL A 206 -7.59 -9.94 4.13
N GLU A 207 -8.32 -9.61 5.20
CA GLU A 207 -9.59 -8.88 5.06
C GLU A 207 -9.30 -7.48 4.54
N VAL A 208 -9.90 -7.16 3.39
CA VAL A 208 -9.79 -5.83 2.78
C VAL A 208 -11.16 -5.18 2.90
N PRO A 209 -11.29 -4.02 3.57
CA PRO A 209 -12.55 -3.31 3.64
C PRO A 209 -13.07 -3.03 2.22
N PRO A 210 -14.31 -3.42 1.86
CA PRO A 210 -14.89 -3.11 0.54
C PRO A 210 -14.86 -1.61 0.21
N ALA A 211 -14.87 -0.80 1.26
CA ALA A 211 -14.77 0.65 1.25
C ALA A 211 -13.40 1.22 0.84
N ASN A 212 -12.33 0.41 0.75
CA ASN A 212 -10.96 0.91 0.56
C ASN A 212 -10.81 1.78 -0.70
N ILE A 213 -11.55 1.46 -1.77
CA ILE A 213 -11.55 2.21 -3.04
C ILE A 213 -12.17 3.62 -2.93
N TYR A 214 -13.03 3.86 -1.94
CA TYR A 214 -13.67 5.16 -1.67
C TYR A 214 -12.98 5.94 -0.55
N GLN A 215 -11.97 5.33 0.09
CA GLN A 215 -11.20 5.94 1.17
C GLN A 215 -9.85 6.49 0.71
N ARG A 216 -9.32 5.94 -0.38
CA ARG A 216 -7.94 6.18 -0.80
C ARG A 216 -7.86 6.69 -2.23
N CYS A 217 -6.86 7.53 -2.47
CA CYS A 217 -6.50 7.90 -3.82
C CYS A 217 -6.03 6.67 -4.62
N SER A 218 -6.60 6.46 -5.81
CA SER A 218 -6.24 5.37 -6.72
C SER A 218 -4.84 5.52 -7.37
N ASN A 219 -4.22 6.69 -7.20
CA ASN A 219 -2.86 7.01 -7.66
C ASN A 219 -1.81 6.86 -6.54
N CYS A 220 -1.92 7.67 -5.49
CA CYS A 220 -0.89 7.73 -4.44
C CYS A 220 -1.22 6.88 -3.19
N LEU A 221 -2.39 6.25 -3.14
CA LEU A 221 -2.90 5.47 -1.99
C LEU A 221 -3.03 6.28 -0.68
N GLN A 222 -2.87 7.60 -0.73
CA GLN A 222 -3.01 8.46 0.43
C GLN A 222 -4.46 8.52 0.91
N ASP A 223 -4.63 8.69 2.21
CA ASP A 223 -5.88 9.18 2.77
C ASP A 223 -6.02 10.68 2.44
N SER A 224 -7.20 11.10 1.99
CA SER A 224 -7.54 12.52 1.78
C SER A 224 -8.57 13.02 2.79
N THR A 225 -8.76 12.33 3.91
CA THR A 225 -9.90 12.50 4.84
C THR A 225 -11.23 12.40 4.10
N LEU A 226 -11.31 11.40 3.21
CA LEU A 226 -12.44 11.19 2.31
C LEU A 226 -12.72 12.39 1.38
N ASP A 227 -11.77 13.31 1.20
CA ASP A 227 -11.87 14.41 0.23
C ASP A 227 -11.38 14.03 -1.16
N LEU A 228 -12.04 13.04 -1.76
CA LEU A 228 -11.63 12.48 -3.06
C LEU A 228 -12.51 13.01 -4.20
N ILE A 229 -11.91 13.06 -5.39
CA ILE A 229 -12.48 13.45 -6.67
C ILE A 229 -12.73 12.16 -7.47
N PRO A 230 -13.97 11.84 -7.87
CA PRO A 230 -14.24 10.65 -8.67
C PRO A 230 -13.70 10.79 -10.10
N CYS A 231 -13.37 9.67 -10.75
CA CYS A 231 -13.20 9.64 -12.19
C CYS A 231 -14.50 10.08 -12.89
N SER A 232 -14.38 10.82 -13.99
CA SER A 232 -15.52 11.26 -14.80
C SER A 232 -16.15 10.15 -15.64
N THR A 233 -15.45 9.02 -15.82
CA THR A 233 -15.92 7.91 -16.67
C THR A 233 -16.28 6.65 -15.87
N CYS A 234 -15.35 6.06 -15.12
CA CYS A 234 -15.61 4.84 -14.35
C CYS A 234 -16.23 5.13 -12.98
N THR A 235 -16.79 4.10 -12.35
CA THR A 235 -17.44 4.14 -11.03
C THR A 235 -16.53 3.65 -9.88
N LYS A 236 -15.22 3.52 -10.12
CA LYS A 236 -14.30 2.81 -9.21
C LYS A 236 -13.09 3.59 -8.75
N ALA A 237 -12.61 4.53 -9.57
CA ALA A 237 -11.39 5.28 -9.27
C ALA A 237 -11.73 6.66 -8.68
N MET A 238 -11.04 7.01 -7.60
CA MET A 238 -11.08 8.35 -7.00
C MET A 238 -9.66 8.86 -6.72
N PHE A 239 -9.49 10.18 -6.67
CA PHE A 239 -8.19 10.84 -6.57
C PHE A 239 -8.20 11.93 -5.50
N CYS A 240 -7.10 12.11 -4.77
CA CYS A 240 -7.01 13.17 -3.75
C CYS A 240 -6.79 14.58 -4.33
N SER A 241 -6.39 14.68 -5.60
CA SER A 241 -6.12 15.94 -6.29
C SER A 241 -6.26 15.78 -7.79
N GLN A 242 -6.42 16.91 -8.48
CA GLN A 242 -6.42 16.96 -9.94
C GLN A 242 -5.10 16.45 -10.53
N GLU A 243 -3.98 16.80 -9.91
CA GLU A 243 -2.65 16.29 -10.27
C GLU A 243 -2.58 14.76 -10.20
N CYS A 244 -3.15 14.14 -9.15
CA CYS A 244 -3.19 12.68 -9.03
C CYS A 244 -4.06 12.03 -10.11
N LEU A 245 -5.19 12.66 -10.47
CA LEU A 245 -6.06 12.19 -11.54
C LEU A 245 -5.32 12.24 -12.89
N GLU A 246 -4.74 13.39 -13.24
CA GLU A 246 -4.03 13.62 -14.50
C GLU A 246 -2.80 12.71 -14.63
N THR A 247 -1.99 12.62 -13.56
CA THR A 247 -0.83 11.73 -13.52
C THR A 247 -1.23 10.28 -13.72
N SER A 248 -2.27 9.82 -13.01
CA SER A 248 -2.80 8.47 -13.15
C SER A 248 -3.31 8.21 -14.58
N TYR A 249 -4.11 9.12 -15.15
CA TYR A 249 -4.63 9.00 -16.51
C TYR A 249 -3.51 8.95 -17.56
N LYS A 250 -2.49 9.79 -17.41
CA LYS A 250 -1.32 9.82 -18.28
C LYS A 250 -0.48 8.55 -18.17
N ARG A 251 -0.39 7.93 -16.99
CA ARG A 251 0.49 6.77 -16.76
C ARG A 251 -0.17 5.41 -17.00
N TYR A 252 -1.45 5.24 -16.67
CA TYR A 252 -2.09 3.92 -16.76
C TYR A 252 -3.62 3.96 -16.74
N HIS A 253 -4.27 4.91 -16.07
CA HIS A 253 -5.71 4.84 -15.84
C HIS A 253 -6.54 4.95 -17.13
N ARG A 254 -6.01 5.53 -18.21
CA ARG A 254 -6.67 5.50 -19.53
C ARG A 254 -6.85 4.08 -20.11
N TYR A 255 -6.05 3.12 -19.66
CA TYR A 255 -6.17 1.69 -19.98
C TYR A 255 -6.89 0.92 -18.87
N GLU A 256 -6.83 1.37 -17.61
CA GLU A 256 -7.55 0.70 -16.53
C GLU A 256 -9.04 1.04 -16.49
N CYS A 257 -9.40 2.30 -16.81
CA CYS A 257 -10.74 2.86 -16.68
C CYS A 257 -11.86 1.95 -17.24
N PRO A 258 -11.76 1.37 -18.45
CA PRO A 258 -12.81 0.51 -19.01
C PRO A 258 -12.82 -0.93 -18.45
N VAL A 259 -11.91 -1.30 -17.55
CA VAL A 259 -11.78 -2.66 -17.00
C VAL A 259 -11.52 -2.66 -15.49
N MET A 260 -11.91 -1.58 -14.80
CA MET A 260 -11.62 -1.41 -13.36
C MET A 260 -12.27 -2.49 -12.49
N ASP A 261 -13.48 -2.95 -12.84
CA ASP A 261 -14.17 -4.00 -12.08
C ASP A 261 -13.39 -5.32 -12.13
N GLU A 262 -12.87 -5.70 -13.31
CA GLU A 262 -12.03 -6.88 -13.47
C GLU A 262 -10.68 -6.71 -12.77
N LEU A 263 -10.05 -5.54 -12.85
CA LEU A 263 -8.77 -5.28 -12.20
C LEU A 263 -8.89 -5.42 -10.67
N LEU A 264 -9.90 -4.80 -10.08
CA LEU A 264 -10.14 -4.84 -8.62
C LEU A 264 -10.48 -6.25 -8.11
N SER A 265 -11.19 -7.06 -8.91
CA SER A 265 -11.48 -8.47 -8.57
C SER A 265 -10.32 -9.43 -8.87
N SER A 266 -9.26 -8.97 -9.55
CA SER A 266 -8.11 -9.80 -9.93
C SER A 266 -7.01 -9.88 -8.86
N GLY A 267 -7.08 -9.07 -7.79
CA GLY A 267 -6.11 -9.08 -6.69
C GLY A 267 -4.69 -8.77 -7.16
N SER A 268 -3.73 -9.68 -6.89
CA SER A 268 -2.31 -9.48 -7.22
C SER A 268 -2.00 -9.40 -8.72
N VAL A 269 -2.96 -9.75 -9.58
CA VAL A 269 -2.87 -9.59 -11.05
C VAL A 269 -2.78 -8.11 -11.44
N HIS A 270 -3.46 -7.23 -10.71
CA HIS A 270 -3.61 -5.81 -11.05
C HIS A 270 -2.25 -5.10 -11.21
N ILE A 271 -1.31 -5.28 -10.29
CA ILE A 271 -0.04 -4.54 -10.34
C ILE A 271 0.81 -4.88 -11.57
N ALA A 272 0.76 -6.13 -12.06
CA ALA A 272 1.46 -6.54 -13.27
C ALA A 272 0.87 -5.87 -14.52
N LEU A 273 -0.47 -5.81 -14.62
CA LEU A 273 -1.14 -5.09 -15.70
C LEU A 273 -0.89 -3.58 -15.62
N ARG A 274 -0.92 -2.98 -14.41
CA ARG A 274 -0.61 -1.56 -14.24
C ARG A 274 0.82 -1.24 -14.71
N LEU A 275 1.80 -2.08 -14.39
CA LEU A 275 3.17 -1.93 -14.89
C LEU A 275 3.26 -2.07 -16.42
N PHE A 276 2.50 -2.99 -17.01
CA PHE A 276 2.38 -3.08 -18.47
C PHE A 276 1.76 -1.81 -19.09
N PHE A 277 0.72 -1.25 -18.48
CA PHE A 277 0.12 0.02 -18.93
C PHE A 277 1.06 1.22 -18.77
N ILE A 278 1.88 1.22 -17.71
CA ILE A 278 2.95 2.20 -17.52
C ILE A 278 4.00 2.06 -18.63
N ALA A 279 4.37 0.82 -18.99
CA ALA A 279 5.28 0.57 -20.10
C ALA A 279 4.70 1.13 -21.40
N LEU A 280 3.48 0.74 -21.79
CA LEU A 280 2.81 1.31 -22.97
C LEU A 280 2.80 2.84 -22.96
N SER A 281 2.45 3.46 -21.83
CA SER A 281 2.42 4.93 -21.72
C SER A 281 3.79 5.59 -21.84
N THR A 282 4.86 4.90 -21.45
CA THR A 282 6.25 5.39 -21.52
C THR A 282 6.77 5.39 -22.96
N PHE A 283 6.18 4.55 -23.83
CA PHE A 283 6.49 4.43 -25.25
C PHE A 283 5.32 4.86 -26.13
N ASP A 284 4.59 5.89 -25.69
CA ASP A 284 3.53 6.57 -26.45
C ASP A 284 2.41 5.64 -26.99
N GLY A 285 2.22 4.50 -26.36
CA GLY A 285 1.23 3.48 -26.71
C GLY A 285 1.69 2.45 -27.75
N SER A 286 2.92 2.51 -28.27
CA SER A 286 3.45 1.53 -29.24
C SER A 286 3.96 0.27 -28.53
N ILE A 287 3.28 -0.86 -28.77
CA ILE A 287 3.70 -2.17 -28.25
C ILE A 287 4.98 -2.66 -28.92
N GLU A 288 5.20 -2.34 -30.20
CA GLU A 288 6.38 -2.72 -30.97
C GLU A 288 7.64 -2.06 -30.39
N THR A 289 7.52 -0.80 -29.96
CA THR A 289 8.61 -0.07 -29.32
C THR A 289 8.91 -0.63 -27.92
N VAL A 290 7.87 -1.02 -27.17
CA VAL A 290 8.03 -1.71 -25.87
C VAL A 290 8.79 -3.03 -26.07
N GLU A 291 8.33 -3.86 -27.01
CA GLU A 291 8.92 -5.16 -27.32
C GLU A 291 10.38 -5.03 -27.76
N LYS A 292 10.66 -4.13 -28.70
CA LYS A 292 12.03 -3.82 -29.13
C LYS A 292 12.91 -3.38 -27.97
N PHE A 293 12.44 -2.43 -27.16
CA PHE A 293 13.22 -1.87 -26.05
C PHE A 293 13.61 -2.94 -25.02
N PHE A 294 12.67 -3.79 -24.61
CA PHE A 294 12.96 -4.85 -23.64
C PHE A 294 13.78 -6.00 -24.25
N GLY A 295 13.59 -6.31 -25.55
CA GLY A 295 14.42 -7.27 -26.27
C GLY A 295 15.89 -6.84 -26.34
N GLU A 296 16.14 -5.56 -26.65
CA GLU A 296 17.50 -5.00 -26.74
C GLU A 296 18.20 -4.88 -25.37
N ASN A 297 17.44 -4.79 -24.27
CA ASN A 297 17.96 -4.51 -22.93
C ASN A 297 17.80 -5.66 -21.92
N GLU A 298 17.36 -6.86 -22.35
CA GLU A 298 16.98 -7.95 -21.44
C GLU A 298 18.06 -8.34 -20.41
N ARG A 299 19.33 -8.19 -20.78
CA ARG A 299 20.50 -8.59 -19.97
C ARG A 299 21.24 -7.43 -19.31
N LYS A 300 20.73 -6.20 -19.39
CA LYS A 300 21.41 -5.03 -18.82
C LYS A 300 21.03 -4.87 -17.34
N PRO A 301 21.92 -5.20 -16.38
CA PRO A 301 21.61 -5.02 -14.97
C PRO A 301 21.38 -3.54 -14.69
N THR A 302 20.16 -3.19 -14.30
CA THR A 302 19.74 -1.82 -14.03
C THR A 302 19.15 -1.72 -12.62
N THR A 303 19.33 -0.59 -11.97
CA THR A 303 18.85 -0.29 -10.61
C THR A 303 18.29 1.13 -10.55
N VAL A 304 17.78 1.52 -9.38
CA VAL A 304 17.34 2.90 -9.14
C VAL A 304 18.48 3.92 -9.17
N PHE A 305 19.73 3.48 -8.94
CA PHE A 305 20.91 4.34 -8.97
C PHE A 305 21.31 4.75 -10.38
N ASP A 306 20.80 4.06 -11.41
CA ASP A 306 21.04 4.37 -12.82
C ASP A 306 20.09 5.44 -13.37
N VAL A 307 19.08 5.86 -12.57
CA VAL A 307 18.11 6.87 -12.98
C VAL A 307 18.77 8.26 -13.01
N VAL A 308 18.96 8.81 -14.20
CA VAL A 308 19.55 10.14 -14.38
C VAL A 308 18.54 11.24 -14.05
N SER A 309 18.82 12.02 -12.99
CA SER A 309 17.91 13.04 -12.46
C SER A 309 17.60 14.19 -13.43
N SER A 310 18.53 14.54 -14.32
CA SER A 310 18.36 15.58 -15.35
C SER A 310 17.58 15.13 -16.59
N SER A 311 17.30 13.83 -16.73
CA SER A 311 16.60 13.30 -17.91
C SER A 311 15.10 13.59 -17.90
N SER A 312 14.47 13.45 -19.08
CA SER A 312 13.02 13.55 -19.21
C SER A 312 12.30 12.49 -18.36
N GLU A 313 11.03 12.73 -18.01
CA GLU A 313 10.28 11.76 -17.20
C GLU A 313 10.09 10.42 -17.91
N ASN A 314 9.98 10.41 -19.24
CA ASN A 314 9.91 9.17 -20.01
C ASN A 314 11.24 8.39 -19.92
N GLU A 315 12.40 9.03 -20.05
CA GLU A 315 13.70 8.33 -19.89
C GLU A 315 13.90 7.80 -18.47
N LYS A 316 13.48 8.56 -17.45
CA LYS A 316 13.46 8.09 -16.06
C LYS A 316 12.57 6.86 -15.93
N ASN A 317 11.38 6.86 -16.51
CA ASN A 317 10.46 5.74 -16.49
C ASN A 317 11.00 4.51 -17.23
N ARG A 318 11.66 4.69 -18.37
CA ARG A 318 12.37 3.61 -19.09
C ARG A 318 13.41 2.94 -18.19
N THR A 319 14.23 3.74 -17.53
CA THR A 319 15.26 3.24 -16.61
C THR A 319 14.65 2.52 -15.40
N ARG A 320 13.57 3.07 -14.82
CA ARG A 320 12.84 2.44 -13.71
C ARG A 320 12.19 1.11 -14.13
N LEU A 321 11.62 1.03 -15.33
CA LEU A 321 11.08 -0.21 -15.89
C LEU A 321 12.16 -1.28 -16.10
N LEU A 322 13.33 -0.89 -16.64
CA LEU A 322 14.49 -1.78 -16.70
C LEU A 322 14.94 -2.24 -15.32
N ALA A 323 14.99 -1.33 -14.34
CA ALA A 323 15.32 -1.67 -12.96
C ALA A 323 14.36 -2.70 -12.38
N ILE A 324 13.04 -2.56 -12.59
CA ILE A 324 12.04 -3.56 -12.18
C ILE A 324 12.31 -4.90 -12.84
N THR A 325 12.47 -4.92 -14.17
CA THR A 325 12.66 -6.18 -14.91
C THR A 325 14.03 -6.84 -14.65
N SER A 326 14.95 -6.11 -14.01
CA SER A 326 16.24 -6.60 -13.51
C SER A 326 16.18 -7.16 -12.07
N LEU A 327 15.03 -7.08 -11.40
CA LEU A 327 14.85 -7.66 -10.06
C LEU A 327 14.76 -9.18 -10.13
N MET A 328 15.04 -9.83 -8.99
CA MET A 328 14.94 -11.27 -8.86
C MET A 328 13.51 -11.74 -9.09
N ALA A 329 13.32 -12.74 -9.94
CA ALA A 329 12.01 -13.30 -10.25
C ALA A 329 11.85 -14.68 -9.60
N SER A 330 10.70 -14.92 -8.97
CA SER A 330 10.28 -16.24 -8.45
C SER A 330 10.34 -17.30 -9.55
N LYS A 331 10.54 -18.58 -9.20
CA LYS A 331 10.44 -19.69 -10.17
C LYS A 331 8.99 -20.11 -10.45
N LYS A 332 8.03 -19.56 -9.72
CA LYS A 332 6.60 -19.89 -9.84
C LYS A 332 6.04 -19.40 -11.16
N LEU A 333 5.29 -20.25 -11.85
CA LEU A 333 4.45 -19.83 -12.98
C LEU A 333 3.08 -19.39 -12.46
N PHE A 334 2.55 -18.33 -13.07
CA PHE A 334 1.28 -17.73 -12.68
C PHE A 334 0.27 -17.98 -13.80
N SER A 335 -0.96 -18.34 -13.44
CA SER A 335 -2.01 -18.40 -14.45
C SER A 335 -2.29 -17.01 -15.01
N LEU A 336 -2.12 -16.85 -16.32
CA LEU A 336 -2.38 -15.60 -17.03
C LEU A 336 -3.81 -15.51 -17.57
N HIS A 337 -4.68 -16.48 -17.26
CA HIS A 337 -6.03 -16.53 -17.81
C HIS A 337 -6.84 -15.24 -17.54
N GLN A 338 -6.72 -14.68 -16.32
CA GLN A 338 -7.39 -13.42 -16.00
C GLN A 338 -6.80 -12.23 -16.76
N HIS A 339 -5.47 -12.14 -16.88
CA HIS A 339 -4.80 -11.09 -17.66
C HIS A 339 -5.22 -11.14 -19.13
N GLY A 340 -5.17 -12.32 -19.74
CA GLY A 340 -5.56 -12.53 -21.13
C GLY A 340 -7.02 -12.17 -21.37
N ARG A 341 -7.94 -12.58 -20.48
CA ARG A 341 -9.35 -12.20 -20.57
C ARG A 341 -9.57 -10.69 -20.47
N ILE A 342 -8.82 -9.99 -19.60
CA ILE A 342 -8.92 -8.53 -19.47
C ILE A 342 -8.45 -7.88 -20.76
N LEU A 343 -7.30 -8.28 -21.29
CA LEU A 343 -6.68 -7.68 -22.48
C LEU A 343 -7.46 -8.00 -23.77
N SER A 344 -7.95 -9.23 -23.93
CA SER A 344 -8.73 -9.67 -25.10
C SER A 344 -10.09 -8.98 -25.21
N ASN A 345 -10.66 -8.55 -24.07
CA ASN A 345 -11.93 -7.80 -24.03
C ASN A 345 -11.72 -6.29 -23.89
N HIS A 346 -10.47 -5.83 -23.78
CA HIS A 346 -10.19 -4.42 -23.56
C HIS A 346 -10.47 -3.59 -24.84
N PRO A 347 -11.27 -2.52 -24.76
CA PRO A 347 -11.75 -1.80 -25.95
C PRO A 347 -10.65 -1.17 -26.80
N ARG A 348 -9.49 -0.87 -26.21
CA ARG A 348 -8.32 -0.29 -26.91
C ARG A 348 -7.16 -1.26 -27.13
N LEU A 349 -7.18 -2.42 -26.47
CA LEU A 349 -6.00 -3.32 -26.41
C LEU A 349 -6.29 -4.72 -26.95
N LYS A 350 -7.53 -5.02 -27.35
CA LYS A 350 -7.90 -6.28 -27.98
C LYS A 350 -6.98 -6.63 -29.17
N SER A 351 -6.81 -5.71 -30.13
CA SER A 351 -5.94 -5.96 -31.28
C SER A 351 -4.47 -6.06 -30.89
N VAL A 352 -3.99 -5.22 -29.96
CA VAL A 352 -2.63 -5.30 -29.43
C VAL A 352 -2.37 -6.67 -28.80
N TRP A 353 -3.34 -7.18 -28.04
CA TRP A 353 -3.30 -8.51 -27.46
C TRP A 353 -3.28 -9.60 -28.54
N GLU A 354 -4.15 -9.52 -29.55
CA GLU A 354 -4.24 -10.51 -30.63
C GLU A 354 -2.94 -10.64 -31.43
N PHE A 355 -2.25 -9.53 -31.73
CA PHE A 355 -1.03 -9.55 -32.56
C PHE A 355 0.27 -9.75 -31.76
N HIS A 356 0.32 -9.36 -30.47
CA HIS A 356 1.54 -9.43 -29.64
C HIS A 356 1.38 -10.34 -28.42
N GLN A 357 0.48 -11.31 -28.49
CA GLN A 357 0.10 -12.15 -27.35
C GLN A 357 1.32 -12.80 -26.66
N GLU A 358 2.23 -13.40 -27.43
CA GLU A 358 3.39 -14.12 -26.90
C GLU A 358 4.31 -13.22 -26.07
N PHE A 359 4.63 -12.03 -26.60
CA PHE A 359 5.44 -11.05 -25.88
C PHE A 359 4.73 -10.56 -24.62
N ILE A 360 3.45 -10.20 -24.72
CA ILE A 360 2.68 -9.66 -23.60
C ILE A 360 2.55 -10.71 -22.48
N GLU A 361 2.27 -11.97 -22.81
CA GLU A 361 2.21 -13.07 -21.85
C GLU A 361 3.56 -13.27 -21.15
N SER A 362 4.66 -13.33 -21.91
CA SER A 362 6.01 -13.45 -21.34
C SER A 362 6.36 -12.28 -20.41
N PHE A 363 6.06 -11.05 -20.84
CA PHE A 363 6.31 -9.84 -20.08
C PHE A 363 5.51 -9.80 -18.77
N ILE A 364 4.21 -10.08 -18.83
CA ILE A 364 3.34 -10.15 -17.64
C ILE A 364 3.77 -11.29 -16.73
N GLN A 365 4.12 -12.47 -17.26
CA GLN A 365 4.60 -13.60 -16.48
C GLN A 365 5.86 -13.23 -15.70
N LYS A 366 6.80 -12.52 -16.33
CA LYS A 366 8.01 -11.98 -15.69
C LYS A 366 7.65 -11.01 -14.56
N LEU A 367 6.73 -10.06 -14.80
CA LEU A 367 6.27 -9.11 -13.79
C LEU A 367 5.58 -9.78 -12.59
N CYS A 368 4.73 -10.79 -12.81
CA CYS A 368 4.12 -11.55 -11.73
C CYS A 368 5.16 -12.27 -10.87
N ARG A 369 6.19 -12.86 -11.50
CA ARG A 369 7.29 -13.53 -10.81
C ARG A 369 8.16 -12.56 -10.00
N ILE A 370 8.40 -11.35 -10.51
CA ILE A 370 9.10 -10.28 -9.79
C ILE A 370 8.26 -9.82 -8.60
N SER A 371 6.95 -9.60 -8.81
CA SER A 371 6.03 -9.16 -7.77
C SER A 371 5.94 -10.12 -6.58
N ASP A 372 6.08 -11.42 -6.81
CA ASP A 372 6.02 -12.47 -5.78
C ASP A 372 7.11 -12.31 -4.70
N LEU A 373 8.26 -11.72 -5.07
CA LEU A 373 9.44 -11.61 -4.21
C LEU A 373 9.75 -10.17 -3.78
N ASN A 374 9.46 -9.18 -4.61
CA ASN A 374 10.00 -7.83 -4.44
C ASN A 374 8.96 -6.76 -4.07
N PHE A 375 7.68 -7.00 -4.36
CA PHE A 375 6.68 -5.97 -4.13
C PHE A 375 6.18 -6.07 -2.69
N HIS A 376 6.12 -4.91 -2.04
CA HIS A 376 5.83 -4.83 -0.61
C HIS A 376 4.40 -4.34 -0.39
N GLY A 377 3.78 -4.84 0.69
CA GLY A 377 2.52 -4.30 1.18
C GLY A 377 2.69 -2.82 1.50
N ILE A 378 1.80 -2.00 0.94
CA ILE A 378 1.65 -0.61 1.35
C ILE A 378 0.63 -0.62 2.48
N PHE A 379 1.06 -0.13 3.64
CA PHE A 379 0.25 -0.14 4.83
C PHE A 379 -0.31 1.26 5.12
N GLY A 380 -1.51 1.29 5.67
CA GLY A 380 -2.16 2.51 6.14
C GLY A 380 -3.06 2.22 7.33
N GLY A 381 -3.30 3.23 8.16
CA GLY A 381 -4.40 3.17 9.13
C GLY A 381 -5.67 3.68 8.46
N SER A 382 -6.78 2.94 8.53
CA SER A 382 -8.09 3.49 8.17
C SER A 382 -8.48 4.55 9.22
N LEU A 383 -9.30 5.54 8.83
CA LEU A 383 -9.86 6.55 9.74
C LEU A 383 -10.95 5.98 10.67
N GLN A 384 -11.05 4.66 10.83
CA GLN A 384 -12.06 4.04 11.69
C GLN A 384 -12.04 4.64 13.10
N GLU A 385 -13.24 4.83 13.64
CA GLU A 385 -13.48 5.27 15.01
C GLU A 385 -12.62 4.46 15.99
N ARG A 386 -11.88 5.15 16.86
CA ARG A 386 -11.42 4.51 18.09
C ARG A 386 -12.65 4.33 18.97
N GLU A 387 -13.21 3.12 19.01
CA GLU A 387 -14.05 2.74 20.14
C GLU A 387 -13.22 2.98 21.41
N GLN A 388 -13.65 3.94 22.25
CA GLN A 388 -12.91 4.39 23.43
C GLN A 388 -12.69 3.29 24.50
N ASN A 389 -13.18 2.06 24.28
CA ASN A 389 -13.22 0.99 25.27
C ASN A 389 -12.41 -0.29 24.95
N GLN A 390 -11.68 -0.39 23.83
CA GLN A 390 -10.85 -1.58 23.58
C GLN A 390 -9.47 -1.46 24.24
N LYS A 391 -9.30 -2.11 25.40
CA LYS A 391 -8.02 -2.27 26.15
C LYS A 391 -7.06 -3.29 25.54
N THR A 392 -7.43 -3.96 24.46
CA THR A 392 -6.60 -4.95 23.77
C THR A 392 -5.77 -4.30 22.67
N LEU A 393 -4.46 -4.54 22.66
CA LEU A 393 -3.58 -4.17 21.54
C LEU A 393 -4.23 -4.62 20.23
N PRO A 394 -4.57 -3.71 19.31
CA PRO A 394 -5.08 -4.16 18.05
C PRO A 394 -3.93 -4.82 17.28
N ASN A 395 -4.20 -6.01 16.74
CA ASN A 395 -3.49 -6.51 15.55
C ASN A 395 -3.60 -5.52 14.36
N ASP A 396 -4.37 -4.42 14.51
CA ASP A 396 -4.74 -3.38 13.54
C ASP A 396 -3.84 -2.13 13.54
N LEU A 397 -2.58 -2.19 14.00
CA LEU A 397 -1.68 -1.02 13.91
C LEU A 397 -1.40 -0.59 12.46
N GLN A 398 -1.58 -1.46 11.46
CA GLN A 398 -1.57 -1.10 10.04
C GLN A 398 -2.30 -2.16 9.21
N GLN A 399 -3.33 -1.76 8.47
CA GLN A 399 -3.99 -2.62 7.48
C GLN A 399 -3.23 -2.50 6.15
N SER A 400 -3.06 -3.62 5.45
CA SER A 400 -2.51 -3.60 4.09
C SER A 400 -3.54 -2.96 3.15
N ILE A 401 -3.28 -1.73 2.72
CA ILE A 401 -4.19 -0.97 1.84
C ILE A 401 -3.88 -1.17 0.36
N GLY A 402 -2.69 -1.66 0.05
CA GLY A 402 -2.20 -1.80 -1.32
C GLY A 402 -0.94 -2.64 -1.42
N THR A 403 -0.43 -2.77 -2.64
CA THR A 403 0.92 -3.30 -2.91
C THR A 403 1.67 -2.34 -3.81
N GLY A 404 2.99 -2.26 -3.66
CA GLY A 404 3.84 -1.31 -4.38
C GLY A 404 5.16 -1.91 -4.85
N SER A 405 5.61 -1.45 -6.02
CA SER A 405 6.95 -1.66 -6.56
C SER A 405 7.89 -0.57 -6.04
N LEU A 406 8.87 -0.99 -5.23
CA LEU A 406 9.81 -0.12 -4.52
C LEU A 406 11.23 -0.52 -4.90
N LEU A 407 11.83 0.24 -5.82
CA LEU A 407 13.09 -0.11 -6.45
C LEU A 407 14.27 -0.12 -5.48
N PHE A 408 14.32 0.83 -4.54
CA PHE A 408 15.36 0.87 -3.52
C PHE A 408 15.10 -0.18 -2.44
N ALA A 409 13.86 -0.29 -1.95
CA ALA A 409 13.52 -1.29 -0.94
C ALA A 409 13.83 -2.73 -1.38
N SER A 410 13.68 -3.05 -2.67
CA SER A 410 14.04 -4.35 -3.25
C SER A 410 15.56 -4.64 -3.28
N LEU A 411 16.42 -3.65 -3.04
CA LEU A 411 17.88 -3.83 -2.91
C LEU A 411 18.33 -4.09 -1.46
N VAL A 412 17.41 -4.01 -0.49
CA VAL A 412 17.69 -4.27 0.92
C VAL A 412 17.48 -5.76 1.21
N ASN A 413 18.55 -6.43 1.62
CA ASN A 413 18.54 -7.87 1.86
C ASN A 413 17.92 -8.25 3.21
N HIS A 414 17.68 -9.55 3.36
CA HIS A 414 17.10 -10.12 4.56
C HIS A 414 18.12 -10.33 5.70
N SER A 415 17.70 -10.04 6.93
CA SER A 415 18.25 -10.63 8.16
C SER A 415 17.10 -11.02 9.09
N CYS A 416 17.20 -12.17 9.76
CA CYS A 416 16.25 -12.55 10.82
C CYS A 416 16.37 -11.64 12.04
N VAL A 417 17.46 -10.88 12.15
CA VAL A 417 17.71 -9.81 13.13
C VAL A 417 18.12 -8.53 12.40
N ASN A 418 17.13 -7.93 11.77
CA ASN A 418 17.24 -6.74 10.93
C ASN A 418 17.74 -5.51 11.71
N ASN A 419 18.39 -4.59 10.99
CA ASN A 419 18.81 -3.29 11.51
C ASN A 419 17.97 -2.12 10.95
N LEU A 420 17.05 -2.40 10.02
CA LEU A 420 16.03 -1.45 9.56
C LEU A 420 14.61 -1.89 9.95
N LEU A 421 13.80 -0.95 10.39
CA LEU A 421 12.34 -1.07 10.46
C LEU A 421 11.71 -0.32 9.29
N ARG A 422 10.61 -0.86 8.80
CA ARG A 422 9.84 -0.32 7.69
C ARG A 422 8.52 0.26 8.23
N THR A 423 8.19 1.49 7.85
CA THR A 423 6.87 2.10 8.11
C THR A 423 6.35 2.81 6.87
N CYS A 424 5.07 3.21 6.87
CA CYS A 424 4.41 3.83 5.74
C CYS A 424 3.71 5.12 6.18
N VAL A 425 4.07 6.25 5.58
CA VAL A 425 3.39 7.53 5.78
C VAL A 425 2.85 7.98 4.45
N GLN A 426 1.52 8.12 4.36
CA GLN A 426 0.86 8.65 3.15
C GLN A 426 1.35 7.95 1.86
N GLY A 427 1.34 6.62 1.84
CA GLY A 427 1.71 5.82 0.67
C GLY A 427 3.22 5.75 0.37
N LYS A 428 4.07 6.49 1.09
CA LYS A 428 5.54 6.41 0.99
C LYS A 428 6.08 5.44 2.03
N VAL A 429 7.06 4.64 1.64
CA VAL A 429 7.73 3.65 2.48
C VAL A 429 9.00 4.24 3.06
N ILE A 430 9.16 4.11 4.37
CA ILE A 430 10.24 4.72 5.13
C ILE A 430 11.07 3.64 5.81
N TYR A 431 12.40 3.76 5.72
CA TYR A 431 13.32 2.98 6.53
C TYR A 431 13.88 3.79 7.69
N VAL A 432 13.73 3.22 8.89
CA VAL A 432 14.24 3.75 10.14
C VAL A 432 15.19 2.73 10.76
N VAL A 433 16.38 3.15 11.16
CA VAL A 433 17.36 2.30 11.81
C VAL A 433 16.84 1.83 13.16
N CYS A 434 16.89 0.54 13.43
CA CYS A 434 16.37 -0.09 14.66
C CYS A 434 17.42 -0.86 15.47
N ARG A 435 18.63 -0.98 14.93
CA ARG A 435 19.85 -1.41 15.62
C ARG A 435 21.02 -0.56 15.10
N PRO A 436 22.04 -0.27 15.92
CA PRO A 436 23.23 0.46 15.46
C PRO A 436 23.87 -0.22 14.25
N VAL A 437 24.28 0.57 13.25
CA VAL A 437 24.92 0.07 12.03
C VAL A 437 26.32 0.66 11.91
N PRO A 438 27.39 -0.15 12.00
CA PRO A 438 28.75 0.33 11.81
C PRO A 438 29.03 0.86 10.40
N ASN A 439 30.05 1.70 10.26
CA ASN A 439 30.58 2.09 8.95
C ASN A 439 30.98 0.83 8.14
N GLY A 440 30.59 0.79 6.87
CA GLY A 440 30.82 -0.32 5.94
C GLY A 440 29.84 -1.48 6.08
N ALA A 441 28.94 -1.45 7.08
CA ALA A 441 28.00 -2.54 7.29
C ALA A 441 26.80 -2.45 6.34
N GLN A 442 26.24 -3.63 6.02
CA GLN A 442 25.06 -3.78 5.19
C GLN A 442 23.77 -3.45 5.97
N LEU A 443 22.81 -2.87 5.27
CA LEU A 443 21.47 -2.61 5.76
C LEU A 443 20.58 -3.82 5.48
N PHE A 444 19.82 -4.25 6.47
CA PHE A 444 18.98 -5.43 6.42
C PHE A 444 17.57 -5.15 6.88
N ASP A 445 16.61 -5.68 6.13
CA ASP A 445 15.21 -5.79 6.50
C ASP A 445 14.86 -7.22 6.94
N CYS A 446 13.73 -7.40 7.61
CA CYS A 446 13.13 -8.68 7.89
C CYS A 446 11.96 -8.95 6.91
N TYR A 447 12.20 -9.77 5.89
CA TYR A 447 11.21 -10.22 4.90
C TYR A 447 9.95 -10.87 5.50
N LYS A 448 9.97 -12.18 5.77
CA LYS A 448 8.79 -12.93 6.28
C LYS A 448 9.04 -13.61 7.62
N THR A 449 10.27 -13.57 8.12
CA THR A 449 10.72 -14.42 9.23
C THR A 449 11.58 -13.65 10.22
N ASN A 450 11.21 -13.70 11.50
CA ASN A 450 11.92 -13.02 12.59
C ASN A 450 12.22 -14.02 13.72
N PHE A 451 13.43 -13.98 14.29
CA PHE A 451 13.81 -14.82 15.43
C PHE A 451 12.92 -14.61 16.66
N MET A 452 12.31 -13.43 16.82
CA MET A 452 11.36 -13.14 17.89
C MET A 452 10.05 -13.94 17.79
N LYS A 453 9.72 -14.48 16.61
CA LYS A 453 8.45 -15.18 16.37
C LYS A 453 8.64 -16.66 16.02
N GLN A 454 9.80 -17.05 15.51
CA GLN A 454 10.03 -18.35 14.88
C GLN A 454 11.39 -18.91 15.25
N ARG A 455 11.49 -20.23 15.38
CA ARG A 455 12.77 -20.93 15.61
C ARG A 455 13.63 -20.96 14.35
N LYS A 456 14.95 -21.16 14.49
CA LYS A 456 15.90 -21.16 13.36
C LYS A 456 15.47 -22.07 12.22
N ALA A 457 15.06 -23.31 12.51
CA ALA A 457 14.63 -24.28 11.50
C ALA A 457 13.44 -23.77 10.66
N GLU A 458 12.43 -23.18 11.31
CA GLU A 458 11.27 -22.61 10.63
C GLU A 458 11.65 -21.44 9.72
N ARG A 459 12.53 -20.55 10.21
CA ARG A 459 13.03 -19.40 9.44
C ARG A 459 13.80 -19.87 8.20
N GLN A 460 14.72 -20.81 8.36
CA GLN A 460 15.49 -21.39 7.25
C GLN A 460 14.57 -22.04 6.21
N ALA A 461 13.66 -22.91 6.65
CA ALA A 461 12.73 -23.59 5.75
C ALA A 461 11.87 -22.60 4.97
N ARG A 462 11.37 -21.55 5.63
CA ARG A 462 10.54 -20.53 4.98
C ARG A 462 11.31 -19.66 4.00
N LEU A 463 12.52 -19.21 4.36
CA LEU A 463 13.35 -18.38 3.48
C LEU A 463 13.83 -19.15 2.26
N PHE A 464 14.25 -20.41 2.44
CA PHE A 464 14.64 -21.26 1.32
C PHE A 464 13.46 -21.53 0.38
N LYS A 465 12.27 -21.83 0.94
CA LYS A 465 11.05 -22.05 0.16
C LYS A 465 10.64 -20.83 -0.65
N ASP A 466 10.57 -19.66 -0.01
CA ASP A 466 9.98 -18.47 -0.62
C ASP A 466 11.00 -17.67 -1.44
N PHE A 467 12.28 -17.66 -1.07
CA PHE A 467 13.32 -16.81 -1.67
C PHE A 467 14.54 -17.57 -2.20
N GLY A 468 14.63 -18.89 -1.96
CA GLY A 468 15.66 -19.73 -2.57
C GLY A 468 17.05 -19.62 -1.94
N PHE A 469 17.21 -19.04 -0.75
CA PHE A 469 18.50 -18.91 -0.06
C PHE A 469 18.44 -19.35 1.41
N PRO A 470 19.51 -19.96 1.95
CA PRO A 470 19.67 -20.16 3.39
C PRO A 470 20.16 -18.87 4.06
N CYS A 471 19.61 -18.53 5.22
CA CYS A 471 20.01 -17.32 5.93
C CYS A 471 21.17 -17.57 6.90
N ASP A 472 22.19 -16.75 6.85
CA ASP A 472 23.37 -16.87 7.71
C ASP A 472 23.58 -15.63 8.59
N CYS A 473 22.54 -14.81 8.77
CA CYS A 473 22.58 -13.66 9.66
C CYS A 473 22.98 -14.07 11.10
N GLU A 474 23.40 -13.09 11.90
CA GLU A 474 23.81 -13.25 13.30
C GLU A 474 22.85 -14.17 14.09
N ALA A 475 21.53 -13.95 13.99
CA ALA A 475 20.54 -14.76 14.69
C ALA A 475 20.46 -16.23 14.23
N CYS A 476 20.78 -16.51 12.97
CA CYS A 476 20.83 -17.87 12.45
C CYS A 476 22.19 -18.53 12.73
N ALA A 477 23.29 -17.79 12.59
CA ALA A 477 24.64 -18.26 12.91
C ALA A 477 24.76 -18.66 14.40
N LEU A 478 24.30 -17.79 15.30
CA LEU A 478 24.37 -17.99 16.75
C LEU A 478 23.14 -18.73 17.34
N ASN A 479 22.21 -19.17 16.48
CA ASN A 479 20.98 -19.85 16.88
C ASN A 479 20.22 -19.13 18.02
N PHE A 480 19.93 -17.84 17.82
CA PHE A 480 19.25 -17.03 18.83
C PHE A 480 17.97 -17.69 19.34
N PRO A 481 17.74 -17.71 20.67
CA PRO A 481 16.50 -18.21 21.24
C PRO A 481 15.35 -17.27 20.89
N SER A 482 14.17 -17.84 20.64
CA SER A 482 12.92 -17.09 20.54
C SER A 482 12.25 -17.01 21.91
N PRO A 483 11.39 -16.00 22.20
CA PRO A 483 10.49 -16.05 23.34
C PRO A 483 9.77 -17.41 23.44
N PRO A 484 9.59 -17.97 24.66
CA PRO A 484 9.96 -17.39 25.96
C PRO A 484 11.42 -17.62 26.40
N ALA A 485 12.27 -18.24 25.59
CA ALA A 485 13.63 -18.65 25.97
C ALA A 485 14.69 -17.53 25.97
N LEU A 486 14.30 -16.27 25.72
CA LEU A 486 15.20 -15.12 25.78
C LEU A 486 15.53 -14.76 27.24
N THR A 487 16.82 -14.62 27.54
CA THR A 487 17.29 -14.16 28.85
C THR A 487 17.22 -12.63 28.97
N PHE A 488 17.10 -12.11 30.19
CA PHE A 488 17.38 -10.71 30.49
C PHE A 488 18.80 -10.53 31.04
N LYS A 489 19.36 -9.33 30.90
CA LYS A 489 20.70 -8.97 31.42
C LYS A 489 20.63 -7.86 32.45
N ASP A 490 19.72 -6.90 32.29
CA ASP A 490 19.54 -5.78 33.21
C ASP A 490 18.06 -5.65 33.63
N VAL A 491 17.81 -5.85 34.93
CA VAL A 491 16.46 -5.77 35.52
C VAL A 491 15.88 -4.36 35.45
N LYS A 492 16.70 -3.32 35.62
CA LYS A 492 16.24 -1.92 35.54
C LYS A 492 15.85 -1.59 34.10
N LEU A 493 16.67 -1.99 33.13
CA LEU A 493 16.36 -1.80 31.72
C LEU A 493 15.13 -2.60 31.29
N LEU A 494 14.95 -3.82 31.79
CA LEU A 494 13.74 -4.61 31.55
C LEU A 494 12.48 -3.92 32.08
N LYS A 495 12.52 -3.38 33.30
CA LYS A 495 11.40 -2.62 33.87
C LYS A 495 11.08 -1.38 33.01
N PHE A 496 12.11 -0.65 32.58
CA PHE A 496 11.95 0.48 31.67
C PHE A 496 11.31 0.05 30.33
N ALA A 497 11.83 -0.99 29.69
CA ALA A 497 11.35 -1.46 28.39
C ALA A 497 9.89 -1.92 28.45
N LYS A 498 9.50 -2.67 29.49
CA LYS A 498 8.10 -3.08 29.70
C LYS A 498 7.18 -1.88 29.90
N LYS A 499 7.56 -0.95 30.78
CA LYS A 499 6.78 0.27 31.03
C LYS A 499 6.60 1.08 29.74
N ALA A 500 7.69 1.28 28.98
CA ALA A 500 7.64 1.99 27.71
C ALA A 500 6.70 1.30 26.72
N ASP A 501 6.76 -0.02 26.59
CA ASP A 501 5.88 -0.80 25.71
C ASP A 501 4.39 -0.67 26.06
N GLU A 502 4.07 -0.58 27.35
CA GLU A 502 2.71 -0.41 27.88
C GLU A 502 2.15 1.00 27.65
N GLU A 503 2.98 2.04 27.75
CA GLU A 503 2.51 3.44 27.72
C GLU A 503 2.69 4.16 26.36
N ILE A 504 3.58 3.68 25.47
CA ILE A 504 3.99 4.44 24.26
C ILE A 504 2.84 4.83 23.32
N LEU A 505 1.77 4.03 23.28
CA LEU A 505 0.60 4.26 22.42
C LEU A 505 -0.48 5.12 23.07
N THR A 506 -0.44 5.29 24.39
CA THR A 506 -1.42 6.04 25.18
C THR A 506 -0.90 7.41 25.61
N LEU A 507 0.42 7.61 25.59
CA LEU A 507 1.04 8.89 25.88
C LEU A 507 0.58 10.00 24.91
N PRO A 508 0.42 11.24 25.40
CA PRO A 508 0.29 12.40 24.54
C PRO A 508 1.48 12.49 23.57
N ARG A 509 1.23 12.95 22.34
CA ARG A 509 2.20 12.87 21.23
C ARG A 509 3.60 13.39 21.58
N GLY A 510 3.72 14.55 22.22
CA GLY A 510 5.01 15.11 22.64
C GLY A 510 5.79 14.19 23.58
N LYS A 511 5.10 13.67 24.62
CA LYS A 511 5.68 12.71 25.57
C LYS A 511 6.00 11.36 24.91
N ALA A 512 5.19 10.94 23.94
CA ALA A 512 5.47 9.72 23.18
C ALA A 512 6.76 9.87 22.35
N VAL A 513 6.99 11.03 21.73
CA VAL A 513 8.24 11.32 20.99
C VAL A 513 9.46 11.31 21.92
N GLU A 514 9.35 11.91 23.11
CA GLU A 514 10.40 11.86 24.14
C GLU A 514 10.69 10.41 24.56
N LYS A 515 9.65 9.65 24.89
CA LYS A 515 9.77 8.23 25.26
C LYS A 515 10.39 7.38 24.15
N TYR A 516 10.04 7.65 22.90
CA TYR A 516 10.63 7.00 21.73
C TYR A 516 12.15 7.26 21.65
N ARG A 517 12.59 8.52 21.84
CA ARG A 517 14.02 8.86 21.85
C ARG A 517 14.76 8.15 22.98
N GLU A 518 14.19 8.14 24.19
CA GLU A 518 14.75 7.38 25.32
C GLU A 518 14.90 5.89 25.00
N CYS A 519 13.92 5.29 24.32
CA CYS A 519 13.98 3.89 23.88
C CYS A 519 15.11 3.67 22.85
N CYS A 520 15.26 4.58 21.88
CA CYS A 520 16.34 4.52 20.90
C CYS A 520 17.71 4.60 21.58
N ASP A 521 17.92 5.57 22.47
CA ASP A 521 19.16 5.76 23.20
C ASP A 521 19.49 4.59 24.13
N ALA A 522 18.46 4.01 24.76
CA ALA A 522 18.62 2.85 25.62
C ALA A 522 19.01 1.60 24.83
N LEU A 523 18.42 1.40 23.64
CA LEU A 523 18.78 0.29 22.75
C LEU A 523 20.22 0.47 22.23
N GLU A 524 20.56 1.65 21.73
CA GLU A 524 21.88 2.01 21.20
C GLU A 524 22.98 1.70 22.23
N ARG A 525 22.87 2.25 23.45
CA ARG A 525 23.87 2.11 24.52
C ARG A 525 24.08 0.66 24.97
N ASN A 526 23.08 -0.20 24.80
CA ASN A 526 23.09 -1.56 25.32
C ASN A 526 23.17 -2.63 24.22
N ASN A 527 23.30 -2.26 22.94
CA ASN A 527 23.21 -3.17 21.80
C ASN A 527 24.19 -4.36 21.85
N ARG A 528 25.33 -4.24 22.55
CA ARG A 528 26.27 -5.34 22.80
C ARG A 528 25.66 -6.55 23.52
N ASN A 529 24.55 -6.35 24.23
CA ASN A 529 23.84 -7.39 24.98
C ASN A 529 22.75 -8.10 24.13
N TYR A 530 22.57 -7.69 22.86
CA TYR A 530 21.57 -8.27 21.99
C TYR A 530 21.95 -9.73 21.62
N PRO A 531 21.03 -10.71 21.67
CA PRO A 531 19.61 -10.58 21.99
C PRO A 531 19.36 -10.77 23.49
N CYS A 532 18.69 -9.81 24.11
CA CYS A 532 18.06 -10.00 25.41
C CYS A 532 16.65 -9.43 25.38
N ILE A 533 15.80 -9.92 26.28
CA ILE A 533 14.37 -9.65 26.26
C ILE A 533 14.06 -8.14 26.35
N GLU A 534 14.81 -7.39 27.14
CA GLU A 534 14.65 -5.94 27.28
C GLU A 534 14.94 -5.17 25.99
N LEU A 535 15.99 -5.53 25.24
CA LEU A 535 16.30 -4.86 23.96
C LEU A 535 15.31 -5.25 22.87
N CYS A 536 14.84 -6.50 22.89
CA CYS A 536 13.81 -6.95 21.97
C CYS A 536 12.46 -6.25 22.23
N PHE A 537 12.13 -5.98 23.50
CA PHE A 537 10.99 -5.13 23.85
C PHE A 537 11.20 -3.71 23.36
N LEU A 538 12.35 -3.07 23.61
CA LEU A 538 12.61 -1.72 23.09
C LEU A 538 12.46 -1.62 21.58
N GLN A 539 12.99 -2.59 20.81
CA GLN A 539 12.83 -2.62 19.36
C GLN A 539 11.35 -2.75 18.94
N THR A 540 10.57 -3.52 19.69
CA THR A 540 9.11 -3.67 19.47
C THR A 540 8.36 -2.38 19.81
N THR A 541 8.72 -1.70 20.91
CA THR A 541 8.17 -0.41 21.33
C THR A 541 8.46 0.69 20.31
N ILE A 542 9.69 0.74 19.79
CA ILE A 542 10.11 1.62 18.68
C ILE A 542 9.22 1.37 17.45
N ALA A 543 9.03 0.11 17.05
CA ALA A 543 8.17 -0.23 15.92
C ALA A 543 6.71 0.23 16.15
N LYS A 544 6.12 -0.06 17.33
CA LYS A 544 4.76 0.38 17.70
C LYS A 544 4.61 1.90 17.61
N PHE A 545 5.59 2.64 18.14
CA PHE A 545 5.61 4.10 18.07
C PHE A 545 5.60 4.59 16.62
N LEU A 546 6.51 4.08 15.79
CA LEU A 546 6.65 4.50 14.38
C LEU A 546 5.37 4.21 13.59
N LEU A 547 4.75 3.04 13.80
CA LEU A 547 3.49 2.66 13.15
C LEU A 547 2.34 3.59 13.55
N ASN A 548 2.24 3.94 14.83
CA ASN A 548 1.19 4.83 15.33
C ASN A 548 1.37 6.28 14.85
N HIS A 549 2.61 6.79 14.86
CA HIS A 549 2.91 8.18 14.48
C HIS A 549 2.93 8.41 12.97
N ALA A 550 2.96 7.34 12.17
CA ALA A 550 2.85 7.41 10.73
C ALA A 550 1.42 7.72 10.23
N ARG A 551 0.41 7.64 11.11
CA ARG A 551 -0.98 7.97 10.78
C ARG A 551 -1.19 9.50 10.78
N PRO A 552 -2.03 10.05 9.88
CA PRO A 552 -2.51 11.41 10.01
C PRO A 552 -3.19 11.61 11.37
N ALA A 553 -3.02 12.78 11.99
CA ALA A 553 -3.60 13.08 13.31
C ALA A 553 -5.12 13.33 13.29
N ILE A 554 -5.75 13.31 12.11
CA ILE A 554 -7.18 13.61 11.98
C ILE A 554 -7.98 12.40 12.48
N LEU A 555 -8.42 12.48 13.73
CA LEU A 555 -9.44 11.62 14.29
C LEU A 555 -10.78 12.18 13.83
N ILE A 556 -11.58 11.37 13.15
CA ILE A 556 -12.97 11.71 12.84
C ILE A 556 -13.75 11.42 14.13
N PRO A 557 -14.33 12.44 14.78
CA PRO A 557 -15.07 12.27 16.02
C PRO A 557 -16.40 11.55 15.83
#